data_AF-A0A0Q9U8Y8-F1
#
_entry.id   AF-A0A0Q9U8Y8-F1
#
_cell.length_a   1.000
_cell.length_b   1.000
_cell.length_c   1.000
_cell.angle_alpha   90.00
_cell.angle_beta   90.00
_cell.angle_gamma   90.00
#
_symmetry.space_group_name_H-M   'P 1'
#
loop_
_entity.id
_entity.type
_entity.pdbx_description
1 polymer ?
#
loop_
_entity_poly.entity_id
_entity_poly.type
_entity_poly.pdbx_seq_one_letter_code
_entity_poly.pdbx_strand_id
1 'polypeptide(L)'
;MTTSRQMVIEQGLDYLRDVGSDQLCNICIANGGSCCKGCRNLSFKSGCRMRNTSCTAWLCGFLRYFLYEVDLLEEWHSFWKQVPGRDYREDYTPDYFEFQKTLRKQDLRFLSYELAEDLKICSRNNPEQGYIIDLRERIDHNLDLLFDWENKPEKRALIKSDLGALSSEFYRFHKALETYRQIKV
;
A
#
# COMPACT_ATOMS: atom_id res chain seq x y z
N MET A 1 -23.25 11.43 5.68
CA MET A 1 -23.32 12.44 4.59
C MET A 1 -23.40 11.68 3.28
N THR A 2 -24.16 12.14 2.29
CA THR A 2 -24.14 11.52 0.95
C THR A 2 -22.90 12.00 0.19
N THR A 3 -22.14 11.08 -0.40
CA THR A 3 -20.97 11.39 -1.24
C THR A 3 -21.15 10.82 -2.64
N SER A 4 -20.36 11.27 -3.60
CA SER A 4 -20.28 10.66 -4.93
C SER A 4 -19.14 9.65 -5.02
N ARG A 5 -19.31 8.63 -5.86
CA ARG A 5 -18.27 7.65 -6.19
C ARG A 5 -16.98 8.32 -6.65
N GLN A 6 -17.09 9.31 -7.53
CA GLN A 6 -15.94 10.04 -8.07
C GLN A 6 -15.15 10.76 -6.98
N MET A 7 -15.83 11.43 -6.04
CA MET A 7 -15.19 12.15 -4.93
C MET A 7 -14.46 11.21 -3.97
N VAL A 8 -14.94 9.98 -3.79
CA VAL A 8 -14.25 8.97 -2.97
C VAL A 8 -13.02 8.42 -3.67
N ILE A 9 -13.09 8.19 -4.99
CA ILE A 9 -11.92 7.81 -5.80
C ILE A 9 -10.86 8.90 -5.71
N GLU A 10 -11.23 10.16 -5.91
CA GLU A 10 -10.31 11.31 -5.85
C GLU A 10 -9.62 11.43 -4.49
N GLN A 11 -10.36 11.32 -3.39
CA GLN A 11 -9.78 11.30 -2.04
C GLN A 11 -8.75 10.18 -1.86
N GLY A 12 -9.07 8.96 -2.34
CA GLY A 12 -8.13 7.84 -2.29
C GLY A 12 -6.88 8.09 -3.13
N LEU A 13 -7.02 8.69 -4.31
CA LEU A 13 -5.89 9.01 -5.20
C LEU A 13 -5.01 10.13 -4.64
N ASP A 14 -5.61 11.16 -4.08
CA ASP A 14 -4.87 12.26 -3.47
C ASP A 14 -4.10 11.77 -2.24
N TYR A 15 -4.73 10.94 -1.40
CA TYR A 15 -4.04 10.28 -0.29
C TYR A 15 -2.85 9.43 -0.77
N LEU A 16 -3.05 8.61 -1.81
CA LEU A 16 -1.99 7.80 -2.39
C LEU A 16 -0.85 8.64 -2.99
N ARG A 17 -1.14 9.83 -3.51
CA ARG A 17 -0.15 10.79 -4.01
C ARG A 17 0.64 11.41 -2.87
N ASP A 18 -0.05 11.80 -1.80
CA ASP A 18 0.50 12.41 -0.60
C ASP A 18 1.41 11.46 0.19
N VAL A 19 1.11 10.16 0.18
CA VAL A 19 2.00 9.15 0.76
C VAL A 19 3.13 8.73 -0.19
N GLY A 20 3.15 9.19 -1.45
CA GLY A 20 4.24 8.87 -2.40
C GLY A 20 4.15 7.48 -3.02
N SER A 21 2.95 6.91 -3.17
CA SER A 21 2.74 5.56 -3.72
C SER A 21 3.35 5.35 -5.11
N ASP A 22 3.51 6.41 -5.91
CA ASP A 22 4.14 6.39 -7.22
C ASP A 22 5.60 5.92 -7.14
N GLN A 23 6.33 6.31 -6.10
CA GLN A 23 7.73 5.96 -5.90
C GLN A 23 7.89 4.45 -5.68
N LEU A 24 7.00 3.85 -4.89
CA LEU A 24 6.98 2.42 -4.61
C LEU A 24 6.47 1.61 -5.81
N CYS A 25 5.39 2.08 -6.46
CA CYS A 25 4.84 1.45 -7.66
C CYS A 25 5.91 1.32 -8.77
N ASN A 26 6.72 2.37 -8.97
CA ASN A 26 7.76 2.38 -9.99
C ASN A 26 8.81 1.27 -9.80
N ILE A 27 9.06 0.83 -8.56
CA ILE A 27 10.00 -0.27 -8.30
C ILE A 27 9.42 -1.60 -8.80
N CYS A 28 8.17 -1.90 -8.45
CA CYS A 28 7.50 -3.09 -8.95
C CYS A 28 7.43 -3.09 -10.49
N ILE A 29 7.04 -1.96 -11.09
CA ILE A 29 6.91 -1.81 -12.54
C ILE A 29 8.24 -2.06 -13.25
N ALA A 30 9.34 -1.49 -12.73
CA ALA A 30 10.68 -1.72 -13.26
C ALA A 30 11.14 -3.18 -13.16
N ASN A 31 10.65 -3.92 -12.15
CA ASN A 31 10.96 -5.33 -11.92
C ASN A 31 9.95 -6.29 -12.58
N GLY A 32 9.19 -5.84 -13.59
CA GLY A 32 8.23 -6.68 -14.31
C GLY A 32 6.95 -7.02 -13.53
N GLY A 33 6.74 -6.38 -12.38
CA GLY A 33 5.57 -6.50 -11.54
C GLY A 33 4.59 -5.35 -11.75
N SER A 34 3.30 -5.64 -11.79
CA SER A 34 2.26 -4.61 -11.67
C SER A 34 1.13 -5.18 -10.86
N CYS A 35 0.65 -4.44 -9.85
CA CYS A 35 -0.58 -4.78 -9.15
C CYS A 35 -1.79 -4.81 -10.10
N CYS A 36 -1.67 -4.16 -11.26
CA CYS A 36 -2.66 -4.18 -12.34
C CYS A 36 -2.32 -5.18 -13.46
N LYS A 37 -1.36 -6.11 -13.28
CA LYS A 37 -0.98 -7.07 -14.34
C LYS A 37 -2.21 -7.85 -14.81
N GLY A 38 -2.46 -7.82 -16.12
CA GLY A 38 -3.64 -8.44 -16.76
C GLY A 38 -4.91 -7.58 -16.74
N CYS A 39 -4.88 -6.37 -16.19
CA CYS A 39 -6.00 -5.44 -16.29
C CYS A 39 -6.10 -4.83 -17.69
N ARG A 40 -7.28 -4.85 -18.30
CA ARG A 40 -7.55 -4.20 -19.60
C ARG A 40 -7.29 -2.70 -19.62
N ASN A 41 -7.34 -2.06 -18.45
CA ASN A 41 -7.12 -0.62 -18.29
C ASN A 41 -5.64 -0.28 -18.01
N LEU A 42 -4.75 -1.27 -17.91
CA LEU A 42 -3.32 -1.06 -17.74
C LEU A 42 -2.67 -0.75 -19.10
N SER A 43 -2.07 0.43 -19.21
CA SER A 43 -1.27 0.81 -20.37
C SER A 43 0.22 0.61 -20.07
N PHE A 44 0.94 0.00 -21.02
CA PHE A 44 2.37 -0.25 -20.89
C PHE A 44 3.13 1.07 -20.65
N LYS A 45 3.98 1.10 -19.61
CA LYS A 45 4.76 2.29 -19.18
C LYS A 45 3.93 3.53 -18.78
N SER A 46 2.61 3.52 -18.90
CA SER A 46 1.73 4.63 -18.51
C SER A 46 0.84 4.32 -17.29
N GLY A 47 0.85 3.07 -16.81
CA GLY A 47 0.07 2.66 -15.64
C GLY A 47 -1.43 2.52 -15.94
N CYS A 48 -2.25 2.50 -14.89
CA CYS A 48 -3.70 2.34 -15.01
C CYS A 48 -4.34 3.61 -15.59
N ARG A 49 -5.15 3.46 -16.65
CA ARG A 49 -5.86 4.57 -17.33
C ARG A 49 -7.26 4.84 -16.77
N MET A 50 -7.78 3.94 -15.95
CA MET A 50 -9.12 4.04 -15.38
C MET A 50 -9.13 3.35 -14.02
N ARG A 51 -8.96 4.16 -12.97
CA ARG A 51 -9.14 3.69 -11.59
C ARG A 51 -10.60 3.82 -11.19
N ASN A 52 -11.05 2.81 -10.46
CA ASN A 52 -12.38 2.65 -9.90
C ASN A 52 -12.24 2.46 -8.37
N THR A 53 -13.32 2.33 -7.62
CA THR A 53 -13.24 2.23 -6.15
C THR A 53 -12.46 1.00 -5.71
N SER A 54 -12.70 -0.16 -6.32
CA SER A 54 -12.06 -1.43 -5.96
C SER A 54 -10.55 -1.40 -6.17
N CYS A 55 -10.07 -0.98 -7.35
CA CYS A 55 -8.64 -0.92 -7.62
C CYS A 55 -7.94 0.26 -6.94
N THR A 56 -8.67 1.30 -6.55
CA THR A 56 -8.09 2.38 -5.72
C THR A 56 -7.94 1.90 -4.27
N ALA A 57 -8.90 1.14 -3.74
CA ALA A 57 -8.87 0.59 -2.39
C ALA A 57 -7.79 -0.49 -2.17
N TRP A 58 -7.49 -1.26 -3.23
CA TRP A 58 -6.54 -2.35 -3.16
C TRP A 58 -5.09 -1.84 -3.11
N LEU A 59 -4.39 -2.19 -2.04
CA LEU A 59 -2.97 -1.90 -1.86
C LEU A 59 -2.14 -3.17 -2.11
N CYS A 60 -0.96 -3.01 -2.70
CA CYS A 60 -0.01 -4.12 -2.79
C CYS A 60 0.82 -4.25 -1.50
N GLY A 61 1.52 -5.38 -1.32
CA GLY A 61 2.33 -5.65 -0.12
C GLY A 61 3.24 -4.51 0.33
N PHE A 62 3.98 -3.84 -0.58
CA PHE A 62 4.83 -2.71 -0.19
C PHE A 62 4.04 -1.47 0.27
N LEU A 63 2.90 -1.17 -0.35
CA LEU A 63 2.06 -0.05 0.07
C LEU A 63 1.37 -0.36 1.41
N ARG A 64 0.93 -1.60 1.61
CA ARG A 64 0.37 -2.04 2.89
C ARG A 64 1.44 -1.99 3.99
N TYR A 65 2.64 -2.48 3.72
CA TYR A 65 3.76 -2.40 4.66
C TYR A 65 4.13 -0.96 5.00
N PHE A 66 4.21 -0.09 4.00
CA PHE A 66 4.46 1.33 4.22
C PHE A 66 3.42 1.93 5.17
N LEU A 67 2.13 1.79 4.86
CA LEU A 67 1.05 2.31 5.71
C LEU A 67 0.98 1.64 7.07
N TYR A 68 1.37 0.36 7.18
CA TYR A 68 1.48 -0.35 8.44
C TYR A 68 2.52 0.29 9.34
N GLU A 69 3.72 0.56 8.82
CA GLU A 69 4.82 1.15 9.58
C GLU A 69 4.57 2.60 10.02
N VAL A 70 3.73 3.34 9.31
CA VAL A 70 3.34 4.72 9.69
C VAL A 70 2.00 4.81 10.44
N ASP A 71 1.44 3.67 10.87
CA ASP A 71 0.18 3.56 11.62
C ASP A 71 -1.07 4.09 10.88
N LEU A 72 -1.08 3.96 9.55
CA LEU A 72 -2.15 4.45 8.67
C LEU A 72 -2.96 3.34 7.97
N LEU A 73 -2.54 2.09 8.05
CA LEU A 73 -3.19 0.99 7.32
C LEU A 73 -4.64 0.73 7.80
N GLU A 74 -4.89 0.82 9.11
CA GLU A 74 -6.24 0.74 9.70
C GLU A 74 -7.15 1.90 9.25
N GLU A 75 -6.63 3.13 9.18
CA GLU A 75 -7.37 4.29 8.66
C GLU A 75 -7.80 4.03 7.21
N TRP A 76 -6.86 3.58 6.39
CA TRP A 76 -7.11 3.22 4.99
C TRP A 76 -8.20 2.15 4.86
N HIS A 77 -8.07 1.03 5.58
CA HIS A 77 -9.08 -0.03 5.56
C HIS A 77 -10.44 0.48 6.04
N SER A 78 -10.47 1.26 7.11
CA SER A 78 -11.70 1.80 7.66
C SER A 78 -12.37 2.81 6.73
N PHE A 79 -11.61 3.63 5.99
CA PHE A 79 -12.16 4.53 4.98
C PHE A 79 -12.90 3.73 3.92
N TRP A 80 -12.22 2.75 3.34
CA TRP A 80 -12.75 1.97 2.23
C TRP A 80 -13.87 1.01 2.64
N LYS A 81 -13.89 0.50 3.88
CA LYS A 81 -14.96 -0.37 4.41
C LYS A 81 -16.36 0.22 4.26
N GLN A 82 -16.47 1.55 4.20
CA GLN A 82 -17.74 2.26 4.01
C GLN A 82 -18.24 2.26 2.56
N VAL A 83 -17.38 1.96 1.59
CA VAL A 83 -17.71 2.04 0.16
C VAL A 83 -18.35 0.71 -0.28
N PRO A 84 -19.64 0.72 -0.65
CA PRO A 84 -20.37 -0.50 -1.04
C PRO A 84 -20.04 -0.93 -2.47
N GLY A 85 -20.39 -2.18 -2.82
CA GLY A 85 -20.27 -2.69 -4.19
C GLY A 85 -18.84 -2.91 -4.68
N ARG A 86 -17.83 -2.86 -3.79
CA ARG A 86 -16.45 -3.22 -4.11
C ARG A 86 -16.28 -4.74 -4.12
N ASP A 87 -15.56 -5.25 -5.10
CA ASP A 87 -15.18 -6.65 -5.19
C ASP A 87 -13.78 -6.80 -5.82
N TYR A 88 -13.22 -8.00 -5.83
CA TYR A 88 -11.91 -8.28 -6.40
C TYR A 88 -11.92 -8.05 -7.91
N ARG A 89 -11.32 -6.94 -8.34
CA ARG A 89 -11.22 -6.48 -9.74
C ARG A 89 -12.55 -6.11 -10.40
N GLU A 90 -13.65 -6.08 -9.64
CA GLU A 90 -14.96 -5.62 -10.09
C GLU A 90 -15.45 -4.47 -9.21
N ASP A 91 -16.24 -3.56 -9.78
CA ASP A 91 -16.73 -2.37 -9.08
C ASP A 91 -18.18 -2.11 -9.48
N TYR A 92 -19.06 -2.33 -8.52
CA TYR A 92 -20.50 -2.10 -8.56
C TYR A 92 -20.91 -0.97 -7.61
N THR A 93 -19.96 -0.11 -7.21
CA THR A 93 -20.26 1.03 -6.33
C THR A 93 -21.27 1.95 -7.02
N PRO A 94 -22.40 2.27 -6.36
CA PRO A 94 -23.40 3.20 -6.88
C PRO A 94 -22.82 4.61 -7.01
N ASP A 95 -23.41 5.44 -7.87
CA ASP A 95 -22.92 6.81 -8.09
C ASP A 95 -22.94 7.66 -6.82
N TYR A 96 -23.89 7.39 -5.91
CA TYR A 96 -24.04 8.08 -4.63
C TYR A 96 -24.34 7.08 -3.51
N PHE A 97 -23.77 7.31 -2.32
CA PHE A 97 -23.97 6.47 -1.14
C PHE A 97 -23.65 7.24 0.15
N GLU A 98 -24.04 6.66 1.29
CA GLU A 98 -23.73 7.21 2.61
C GLU A 98 -22.26 7.03 2.98
N PHE A 99 -21.67 8.08 3.53
CA PHE A 99 -20.25 8.16 3.84
C PHE A 99 -20.00 9.04 5.07
N GLN A 100 -19.02 8.67 5.89
CA GLN A 100 -18.75 9.36 7.15
C GLN A 100 -17.26 9.68 7.35
N LYS A 101 -16.37 8.70 7.18
CA LYS A 101 -14.92 8.90 7.43
C LYS A 101 -14.22 9.37 6.16
N THR A 102 -13.45 10.44 6.27
CA THR A 102 -12.57 10.95 5.21
C THR A 102 -11.12 10.59 5.50
N LEU A 103 -10.28 10.59 4.46
CA LEU A 103 -8.84 10.45 4.62
C LEU A 103 -8.22 11.81 4.91
N ARG A 104 -7.30 11.84 5.88
CA ARG A 104 -6.54 13.06 6.18
C ARG A 104 -5.37 13.20 5.22
N LYS A 105 -5.07 14.45 4.85
CA LYS A 105 -3.88 14.79 4.07
C LYS A 105 -2.63 14.28 4.79
N GLN A 106 -1.73 13.66 4.04
CA GLN A 106 -0.44 13.18 4.54
C GLN A 106 0.70 13.96 3.89
N ASP A 107 1.86 13.95 4.52
CA ASP A 107 3.10 14.45 3.90
C ASP A 107 4.21 13.45 4.15
N LEU A 108 4.12 12.30 3.46
CA LEU A 108 4.98 11.14 3.71
C LEU A 108 5.76 10.71 2.47
N ARG A 109 5.74 11.54 1.40
CA ARG A 109 6.52 11.28 0.18
C ARG A 109 8.01 11.09 0.45
N PHE A 110 8.56 11.76 1.48
CA PHE A 110 9.97 11.58 1.86
C PHE A 110 10.25 10.16 2.41
N LEU A 111 9.34 9.59 3.21
CA LEU A 111 9.50 8.22 3.72
C LEU A 111 9.36 7.19 2.61
N SER A 112 8.37 7.36 1.72
CA SER A 112 8.20 6.49 0.57
C SER A 112 9.41 6.53 -0.36
N TYR A 113 10.07 7.67 -0.47
CA TYR A 113 11.31 7.79 -1.25
C TYR A 113 12.42 6.93 -0.65
N GLU A 114 12.64 7.01 0.66
CA GLU A 114 13.67 6.20 1.32
C GLU A 114 13.39 4.69 1.19
N LEU A 115 12.14 4.26 1.34
CA LEU A 115 11.77 2.86 1.09
C LEU A 115 11.97 2.45 -0.37
N ALA A 116 11.59 3.31 -1.33
CA ALA A 116 11.81 3.04 -2.75
C ALA A 116 13.30 2.88 -3.07
N GLU A 117 14.16 3.67 -2.43
CA GLU A 117 15.61 3.59 -2.60
C GLU A 117 16.18 2.29 -2.03
N ASP A 118 15.76 1.86 -0.84
CA ASP A 118 16.15 0.56 -0.29
C ASP A 118 15.70 -0.58 -1.21
N LEU A 119 14.47 -0.55 -1.72
CA LEU A 119 13.98 -1.55 -2.67
C LEU A 119 14.77 -1.56 -3.99
N LYS A 120 15.30 -0.41 -4.46
CA LYS A 120 16.22 -0.37 -5.61
C LYS A 120 17.53 -1.07 -5.27
N ILE A 121 18.04 -0.91 -4.06
CA ILE A 121 19.28 -1.58 -3.61
C ILE A 121 19.03 -3.09 -3.53
N CYS A 122 17.95 -3.52 -2.88
CA CYS A 122 17.55 -4.94 -2.82
C CYS A 122 17.44 -5.56 -4.22
N SER A 123 16.80 -4.86 -5.16
CA SER A 123 16.65 -5.28 -6.56
C SER A 123 18.00 -5.44 -7.29
N ARG A 124 18.99 -4.60 -6.97
CA ARG A 124 20.34 -4.68 -7.55
C ARG A 124 21.17 -5.81 -6.93
N ASN A 125 21.02 -6.02 -5.62
CA ASN A 125 21.75 -7.05 -4.89
C ASN A 125 21.21 -8.46 -5.16
N ASN A 126 19.94 -8.57 -5.54
CA ASN A 126 19.24 -9.82 -5.82
C ASN A 126 18.72 -9.80 -7.27
N PRO A 127 19.61 -10.04 -8.26
CA PRO A 127 19.30 -9.89 -9.68
C PRO A 127 18.40 -11.00 -10.23
N GLU A 128 18.10 -12.03 -9.44
CA GLU A 128 17.20 -13.10 -9.85
C GLU A 128 15.81 -12.57 -10.23
N GLN A 129 15.32 -13.05 -11.36
CA GLN A 129 14.04 -12.62 -11.88
C GLN A 129 12.93 -12.96 -10.88
N GLY A 130 12.20 -11.94 -10.43
CA GLY A 130 11.05 -12.12 -9.55
C GLY A 130 11.32 -11.83 -8.07
N TYR A 131 12.56 -11.60 -7.63
CA TYR A 131 12.87 -11.34 -6.22
C TYR A 131 11.98 -10.26 -5.58
N ILE A 132 11.89 -9.09 -6.22
CA ILE A 132 11.07 -7.96 -5.73
C ILE A 132 9.58 -8.30 -5.70
N ILE A 133 9.13 -9.15 -6.62
CA ILE A 133 7.74 -9.61 -6.65
C ILE A 133 7.51 -10.57 -5.48
N ASP A 134 8.39 -11.54 -5.27
CA ASP A 134 8.27 -12.52 -4.19
C ASP A 134 8.37 -11.86 -2.82
N LEU A 135 9.29 -10.89 -2.65
CA LEU A 135 9.39 -10.09 -1.43
C LEU A 135 8.08 -9.34 -1.13
N ARG A 136 7.48 -8.71 -2.15
CA ARG A 136 6.18 -8.03 -2.03
C ARG A 136 5.09 -8.99 -1.59
N GLU A 137 4.97 -10.15 -2.23
CA GLU A 137 3.92 -11.14 -1.90
C GLU A 137 4.12 -11.74 -0.50
N ARG A 138 5.37 -12.00 -0.08
CA ARG A 138 5.68 -12.47 1.27
C ARG A 138 5.32 -11.44 2.34
N ILE A 139 5.58 -10.17 2.08
CA ILE A 139 5.17 -9.07 2.96
C ILE A 139 3.63 -8.98 3.02
N ASP A 140 2.95 -9.02 1.86
CA ASP A 140 1.49 -8.96 1.78
C ASP A 140 0.83 -10.09 2.59
N HIS A 141 1.32 -11.31 2.41
CA HIS A 141 0.86 -12.48 3.12
C HIS A 141 1.07 -12.37 4.64
N ASN A 142 2.23 -11.87 5.09
CA ASN A 142 2.48 -11.66 6.51
C ASN A 142 1.53 -10.61 7.10
N LEU A 143 1.20 -9.55 6.35
CA LEU A 143 0.22 -8.57 6.79
C LEU A 143 -1.18 -9.19 6.91
N ASP A 144 -1.63 -9.99 5.93
CA ASP A 144 -2.89 -10.73 6.04
C ASP A 144 -2.94 -11.59 7.32
N LEU A 145 -1.89 -12.39 7.56
CA LEU A 145 -1.79 -13.19 8.78
C LEU A 145 -1.82 -12.30 10.04
N LEU A 146 -1.15 -11.15 10.02
CA LEU A 146 -1.11 -10.26 11.17
C LEU A 146 -2.52 -9.81 11.56
N PHE A 147 -3.36 -9.43 10.59
CA PHE A 147 -4.75 -9.02 10.81
C PHE A 147 -5.67 -10.20 11.17
N ASP A 148 -5.47 -11.38 10.58
CA ASP A 148 -6.27 -12.58 10.90
C ASP A 148 -6.07 -13.08 12.33
N TRP A 149 -4.88 -12.88 12.90
CA TRP A 149 -4.52 -13.33 14.24
C TRP A 149 -4.58 -12.22 15.30
N GLU A 150 -5.44 -11.20 15.14
CA GLU A 150 -5.57 -10.06 16.05
C GLU A 150 -5.63 -10.46 17.54
N ASN A 151 -6.36 -11.55 17.84
CA ASN A 151 -6.58 -12.06 19.20
C ASN A 151 -5.51 -13.05 19.72
N LYS A 152 -4.39 -13.26 19.00
CA LYS A 152 -3.33 -14.21 19.39
C LYS A 152 -1.96 -13.53 19.46
N PRO A 153 -1.59 -12.95 20.61
CA PRO A 153 -0.35 -12.18 20.79
C PRO A 153 0.92 -12.95 20.38
N GLU A 154 1.02 -14.23 20.77
CA GLU A 154 2.13 -15.13 20.44
C GLU A 154 2.38 -15.19 18.92
N LYS A 155 1.30 -15.37 18.14
CA LYS A 155 1.37 -15.44 16.68
C LYS A 155 1.72 -14.11 16.05
N ARG A 156 1.17 -13.02 16.58
CA ARG A 156 1.48 -11.66 16.10
C ARG A 156 2.94 -11.31 16.33
N ALA A 157 3.53 -11.74 17.44
CA ALA A 157 4.96 -11.53 17.71
C ALA A 157 5.84 -12.23 16.67
N LEU A 158 5.52 -13.49 16.31
CA LEU A 158 6.22 -14.23 15.26
C LEU A 158 6.11 -13.52 13.90
N ILE A 159 4.90 -13.14 13.50
CA ILE A 159 4.67 -12.46 12.21
C ILE A 159 5.39 -11.10 12.16
N LYS A 160 5.42 -10.34 13.26
CA LYS A 160 6.21 -9.10 13.35
C LYS A 160 7.71 -9.37 13.20
N SER A 161 8.22 -10.46 13.78
CA SER A 161 9.60 -10.87 13.59
C SER A 161 9.88 -11.23 12.12
N ASP A 162 8.96 -11.93 11.46
CA ASP A 162 9.09 -12.29 10.05
C ASP A 162 9.06 -11.04 9.14
N LEU A 163 8.16 -10.10 9.41
CA LEU A 163 8.15 -8.78 8.74
C LEU A 163 9.47 -8.02 8.98
N GLY A 164 10.01 -8.06 10.19
CA GLY A 164 11.32 -7.48 10.52
C GLY A 164 12.46 -8.12 9.71
N ALA A 165 12.44 -9.45 9.54
CA ALA A 165 13.43 -10.15 8.72
C ALA A 165 13.29 -9.80 7.22
N LEU A 166 12.05 -9.76 6.70
CA LEU A 166 11.76 -9.37 5.32
C LEU A 166 12.14 -7.92 4.99
N SER A 167 12.06 -7.05 5.98
CA SER A 167 12.38 -5.62 5.86
C SER A 167 13.79 -5.27 6.35
N SER A 168 14.62 -6.24 6.71
CA SER A 168 15.91 -6.01 7.37
C SER A 168 16.91 -5.19 6.53
N GLU A 169 16.76 -5.18 5.21
CA GLU A 169 17.59 -4.37 4.29
C GLU A 169 17.04 -2.94 4.09
N PHE A 170 15.90 -2.58 4.68
CA PHE A 170 15.27 -1.27 4.52
C PHE A 170 15.87 -0.21 5.46
N TYR A 171 17.21 -0.14 5.47
CA TYR A 171 17.97 0.68 6.40
C TYR A 171 17.65 2.17 6.31
N ARG A 172 17.53 2.71 5.08
CA ARG A 172 17.25 4.14 4.89
C ARG A 172 15.84 4.47 5.36
N PHE A 173 14.88 3.62 5.02
CA PHE A 173 13.50 3.76 5.45
C PHE A 173 13.37 3.69 6.97
N HIS A 174 13.93 2.69 7.62
CA HIS A 174 13.85 2.54 9.09
C HIS A 174 14.46 3.74 9.82
N LYS A 175 15.60 4.25 9.34
CA LYS A 175 16.23 5.46 9.89
C LYS A 175 15.35 6.70 9.73
N ALA A 176 14.77 6.90 8.55
CA ALA A 176 13.88 8.04 8.29
C ALA A 176 12.58 7.93 9.11
N LEU A 177 12.05 6.71 9.25
CA LEU A 177 10.86 6.39 10.04
C LEU A 177 11.06 6.67 11.53
N GLU A 178 12.22 6.31 12.09
CA GLU A 178 12.57 6.64 13.47
C GLU A 178 12.59 8.15 13.70
N THR A 179 13.24 8.90 12.80
CA THR A 179 13.27 10.38 12.86
C THR A 179 11.87 10.98 12.79
N TYR A 180 11.04 10.48 11.88
CA TYR A 180 9.64 10.90 11.74
C TYR A 180 8.81 10.62 13.00
N ARG A 181 8.99 9.45 13.61
CA ARG A 181 8.30 9.08 14.86
C ARG A 181 8.72 9.99 16.02
N GLN A 182 9.98 10.39 16.11
CA GLN A 182 10.46 11.32 17.14
C GLN A 182 9.84 12.73 17.01
N ILE A 183 9.56 13.20 15.80
CA ILE A 183 8.97 14.53 15.54
C ILE A 183 7.46 14.53 15.83
N LYS A 184 6.79 13.37 15.75
CA LYS A 184 5.35 13.22 15.99
C LYS A 184 4.96 13.07 17.47
N VAL A 185 5.93 12.80 18.36
CA VAL A 185 5.73 12.65 19.81
C VAL A 185 5.75 14.00 20.51
#